data_AF-A0A4Y6PLZ2-F1
#
_entry.id   AF-A0A4Y6PLZ2-F1
#
_cell.length_a   1.000
_cell.length_b   1.000
_cell.length_c   1.000
_cell.angle_alpha   90.00
_cell.angle_beta   90.00
_cell.angle_gamma   90.00
#
_symmetry.space_group_name_H-M   'P 1'
#
loop_
_entity.id
_entity.type
_entity.pdbx_description
1 polymer ?
#
loop_
_entity_poly.entity_id
_entity_poly.type
_entity_poly.pdbx_seq_one_letter_code
_entity_poly.pdbx_strand_id
1 'polypeptide(L)'
;MSLLQNTNLPEKIAAVRHKPARLLLGVVCALAVLAASATVWASTVLKLDLESLVANSEQIIDGRVTKVQSKVEDGKVYTYTTVAVEEGMKGATDGETVTIKQLGGRTDELATWVPGVPHFQDGERVIVFLEKPSSDTLPVVTGMSQGKFRVSLGPDNITPYVVPYLGNIALMEPAQPQVDGGQALRQGDEVGNYQPALPADLYKRVVPLDVFKQNVRDVIRGQGEE
;
A
#
# COMPACT_ATOMS: atom_id res chain seq x y z
N MET A 1 -86.30 6.38 -57.53
CA MET A 1 -85.72 7.75 -57.41
C MET A 1 -84.41 7.57 -56.67
N SER A 2 -83.30 7.19 -57.31
CA SER A 2 -82.49 7.93 -58.31
C SER A 2 -81.88 9.21 -57.74
N LEU A 3 -80.56 9.32 -57.90
CA LEU A 3 -79.70 10.54 -57.86
C LEU A 3 -79.31 11.01 -56.44
N LEU A 4 -78.06 11.29 -56.05
CA LEU A 4 -76.81 11.55 -56.78
C LEU A 4 -75.59 11.48 -55.83
N GLN A 5 -74.48 10.93 -56.35
CA GLN A 5 -73.10 11.46 -56.34
C GLN A 5 -72.53 12.12 -55.06
N ASN A 6 -71.43 11.56 -54.52
CA ASN A 6 -70.05 11.97 -54.83
C ASN A 6 -69.57 13.13 -53.94
N THR A 7 -68.51 12.93 -53.17
CA THR A 7 -67.22 13.61 -53.42
C THR A 7 -66.16 13.18 -52.41
N ASN A 8 -65.00 12.90 -52.99
CA ASN A 8 -63.74 12.44 -52.43
C ASN A 8 -63.25 13.20 -51.19
N LEU A 9 -62.74 12.44 -50.22
CA LEU A 9 -61.76 12.92 -49.23
C LEU A 9 -60.39 13.06 -49.91
N PRO A 10 -59.62 14.14 -49.67
CA PRO A 10 -58.18 14.10 -49.83
C PRO A 10 -57.46 13.92 -48.48
N GLU A 11 -56.36 13.17 -48.57
CA GLU A 11 -55.13 13.28 -47.79
C GLU A 11 -55.18 13.10 -46.26
N LYS A 12 -54.47 12.07 -45.77
CA LYS A 12 -53.15 12.31 -45.15
C LYS A 12 -52.35 11.04 -44.97
N ILE A 13 -51.16 11.07 -45.56
CA ILE A 13 -50.08 10.10 -45.43
C ILE A 13 -49.49 10.21 -44.00
N ALA A 14 -49.24 9.04 -43.42
CA ALA A 14 -48.26 8.71 -42.37
C ALA A 14 -48.22 9.52 -41.06
N ALA A 15 -48.15 8.79 -39.95
CA ALA A 15 -46.92 8.81 -39.14
C ALA A 15 -46.87 7.60 -38.22
N VAL A 16 -45.81 6.83 -38.41
CA VAL A 16 -45.41 5.65 -37.64
C VAL A 16 -45.14 6.03 -36.18
N ARG A 17 -45.60 5.17 -35.27
CA ARG A 17 -45.53 5.30 -33.82
C ARG A 17 -44.08 5.31 -33.32
N HIS A 18 -43.50 6.48 -33.06
CA HIS A 18 -42.20 6.64 -32.40
C HIS A 18 -42.28 6.24 -30.92
N LYS A 19 -42.02 4.96 -30.60
CA LYS A 19 -41.90 4.47 -29.21
C LYS A 19 -40.62 3.66 -28.83
N PRO A 20 -39.53 3.56 -29.62
CA PRO A 20 -38.30 2.94 -29.10
C PRO A 20 -37.31 3.95 -28.49
N ALA A 21 -37.40 5.25 -28.81
CA ALA A 21 -36.38 6.23 -28.46
C ALA A 21 -36.34 6.59 -26.95
N ARG A 22 -37.48 6.58 -26.26
CA ARG A 22 -37.55 6.91 -24.81
C ARG A 22 -37.00 5.80 -23.92
N LEU A 23 -37.10 4.54 -24.37
CA LEU A 23 -36.60 3.38 -23.62
C LEU A 23 -35.08 3.25 -23.78
N LEU A 24 -34.56 3.55 -24.98
CA LEU A 24 -33.12 3.63 -25.25
C LEU A 24 -32.46 4.76 -24.45
N LEU A 25 -33.12 5.93 -24.31
CA LEU A 25 -32.57 7.06 -23.55
C LEU A 25 -32.44 6.76 -22.05
N GLY A 26 -33.39 6.02 -21.47
CA GLY A 26 -33.33 5.59 -20.06
C GLY A 26 -32.20 4.59 -19.79
N VAL A 27 -31.97 3.66 -20.72
CA VAL A 27 -30.86 2.69 -20.63
C VAL A 27 -29.50 3.38 -20.75
N VAL A 28 -29.37 4.37 -21.65
CA VAL A 28 -28.14 5.16 -21.79
C VAL A 28 -27.85 5.98 -20.52
N CYS A 29 -28.88 6.58 -19.91
CA CYS A 29 -28.70 7.31 -18.64
C CYS A 29 -28.33 6.39 -17.48
N ALA A 30 -28.93 5.19 -17.38
CA ALA A 30 -28.58 4.20 -16.37
C ALA A 30 -27.14 3.67 -16.52
N LEU A 31 -26.70 3.45 -17.77
CA LEU A 31 -25.30 3.10 -18.08
C LEU A 31 -24.33 4.22 -17.73
N ALA A 32 -24.70 5.49 -17.97
CA ALA A 32 -23.87 6.64 -17.61
C ALA A 32 -23.73 6.82 -16.09
N VAL A 33 -24.78 6.55 -15.31
CA VAL A 33 -24.74 6.61 -13.84
C VAL A 33 -23.93 5.44 -13.24
N LEU A 34 -24.02 4.23 -13.81
CA LEU A 34 -23.15 3.12 -13.40
C LEU A 34 -21.67 3.40 -13.73
N ALA A 35 -21.38 4.02 -14.88
CA ALA A 35 -20.01 4.36 -15.26
C ALA A 35 -19.36 5.43 -14.36
N ALA A 36 -20.16 6.28 -13.72
CA ALA A 36 -19.67 7.30 -12.79
C ALA A 36 -19.30 6.76 -11.39
N SER A 37 -19.65 5.51 -11.08
CA SER A 37 -19.45 4.92 -9.74
C SER A 37 -18.08 4.25 -9.53
N ALA A 38 -17.18 4.30 -10.52
CA ALA A 38 -15.96 3.49 -10.54
C ALA A 38 -14.65 4.24 -10.18
N THR A 39 -14.72 5.32 -9.40
CA THR A 39 -13.51 5.98 -8.86
C THR A 39 -13.45 5.85 -7.35
N VAL A 40 -13.37 4.60 -6.86
CA VAL A 40 -12.77 4.33 -5.55
C VAL A 40 -11.26 4.53 -5.72
N TRP A 41 -10.75 5.61 -5.13
CA TRP A 41 -9.32 5.75 -4.88
C TRP A 41 -8.96 4.77 -3.77
N ALA A 42 -8.72 3.52 -4.13
CA ALA A 42 -8.02 2.60 -3.25
C ALA A 42 -6.64 3.20 -3.01
N SER A 43 -6.33 3.56 -1.77
CA SER A 43 -5.00 4.00 -1.37
C SER A 43 -4.03 2.82 -1.48
N THR A 44 -3.55 2.54 -2.69
CA THR A 44 -2.38 1.70 -2.91
C THR A 44 -1.18 2.46 -2.40
N VAL A 45 -0.69 2.07 -1.23
CA VAL A 45 0.62 2.53 -0.74
C VAL A 45 1.64 2.19 -1.82
N LEU A 46 2.20 3.20 -2.46
CA LEU A 46 3.23 3.02 -3.47
C LEU A 46 4.39 2.28 -2.82
N LYS A 47 4.74 1.10 -3.35
CA LYS A 47 5.91 0.35 -2.88
C LYS A 47 7.14 1.20 -3.19
N LEU A 48 7.80 1.75 -2.18
CA LEU A 48 9.08 2.42 -2.37
C LEU A 48 10.09 1.35 -2.78
N ASP A 49 10.77 1.57 -3.89
CA ASP A 49 11.97 0.81 -4.21
C ASP A 49 13.12 1.22 -3.26
N LEU A 50 14.18 0.41 -3.25
CA LEU A 50 15.31 0.64 -2.35
C LEU A 50 15.95 2.01 -2.60
N GLU A 51 16.01 2.44 -3.86
CA GLU A 51 16.51 3.74 -4.27
C GLU A 51 15.73 4.90 -3.64
N SER A 52 14.40 4.85 -3.72
CA SER A 52 13.53 5.85 -3.10
C SER A 52 13.65 5.83 -1.58
N LEU A 53 13.73 4.65 -0.94
CA LEU A 53 13.96 4.57 0.50
C LEU A 53 15.28 5.22 0.91
N VAL A 54 16.38 4.94 0.19
CA VAL A 54 17.69 5.54 0.46
C VAL A 54 17.67 7.04 0.21
N ALA A 55 17.05 7.50 -0.88
CA ALA A 55 16.98 8.92 -1.24
C ALA A 55 16.25 9.74 -0.18
N ASN A 56 15.11 9.24 0.30
CA ASN A 56 14.27 9.93 1.28
C ASN A 56 14.72 9.74 2.73
N SER A 57 15.80 8.99 2.98
CA SER A 57 16.33 8.78 4.33
C SER A 57 17.52 9.67 4.62
N GLU A 58 17.48 10.35 5.76
CA GLU A 58 18.64 11.02 6.35
C GLU A 58 19.55 10.03 7.07
N GLN A 59 18.95 9.03 7.75
CA GLN A 59 19.68 7.98 8.45
C GLN A 59 19.24 6.59 8.02
N ILE A 60 20.19 5.66 7.94
CA ILE A 60 19.93 4.24 7.68
C ILE A 60 20.77 3.43 8.66
N ILE A 61 20.11 2.66 9.51
CA ILE A 61 20.70 2.03 10.70
C ILE A 61 20.44 0.53 10.67
N ASP A 62 21.47 -0.29 10.93
CA ASP A 62 21.32 -1.64 11.50
C ASP A 62 21.56 -1.55 13.00
N GLY A 63 20.61 -2.02 13.80
CA GLY A 63 20.72 -1.90 15.24
C GLY A 63 19.72 -2.75 16.01
N ARG A 64 19.81 -2.63 17.34
CA ARG A 64 18.94 -3.34 18.27
C ARG A 64 18.03 -2.38 19.00
N VAL A 65 16.74 -2.70 19.02
CA VAL A 65 15.77 -1.97 19.85
C VAL A 65 16.08 -2.26 21.31
N THR A 66 16.41 -1.21 22.06
CA THR A 66 16.72 -1.30 23.49
C THR A 66 15.53 -0.90 24.36
N LYS A 67 14.59 -0.13 23.81
CA LYS A 67 13.43 0.35 24.54
C LYS A 67 12.28 0.75 23.62
N VAL A 68 11.06 0.37 23.96
CA VAL A 68 9.81 0.85 23.34
C VAL A 68 8.89 1.38 24.44
N GLN A 69 8.48 2.64 24.35
CA GLN A 69 7.58 3.26 25.33
C GLN A 69 6.55 4.16 24.67
N SER A 70 5.28 3.97 25.03
CA SER A 70 4.20 4.87 24.60
C SER A 70 3.86 5.87 25.71
N LYS A 71 3.57 7.12 25.33
CA LYS A 71 3.03 8.16 26.23
C LYS A 71 1.99 9.00 25.51
N VAL A 72 1.11 9.63 26.28
CA VAL A 72 0.16 10.62 25.75
C VAL A 72 0.82 12.00 25.75
N GLU A 73 0.85 12.66 24.60
CA GLU A 73 1.24 14.07 24.43
C GLU A 73 0.13 14.79 23.67
N ASP A 74 -0.34 15.92 24.18
CA ASP A 74 -1.39 16.74 23.54
C ASP A 74 -2.64 15.94 23.10
N GLY A 75 -3.05 14.98 23.93
CA GLY A 75 -4.20 14.12 23.68
C GLY A 75 -3.99 13.03 22.62
N LYS A 76 -2.76 12.84 22.13
CA LYS A 76 -2.38 11.79 21.19
C LYS A 76 -1.40 10.82 21.82
N VAL A 77 -1.50 9.53 21.49
CA VAL A 77 -0.48 8.55 21.90
C VAL A 77 0.69 8.61 20.92
N TYR A 78 1.90 8.76 21.45
CA TYR A 78 3.14 8.61 20.71
C TYR A 78 3.95 7.46 21.30
N THR A 79 4.59 6.68 20.43
CA THR A 79 5.54 5.63 20.79
C THR A 79 6.95 6.07 20.46
N TYR A 80 7.84 5.90 21.43
CA TYR A 80 9.26 6.20 21.36
C TYR A 80 10.03 4.89 21.35
N THR A 81 10.77 4.67 20.28
CA THR A 81 11.60 3.47 20.09
C THR A 81 13.05 3.89 20.11
N THR A 82 13.80 3.41 21.09
CA THR A 82 15.24 3.63 21.20
C THR A 82 15.98 2.46 20.55
N VAL A 83 16.89 2.78 19.64
CA VAL A 83 17.71 1.82 18.89
C VAL A 83 19.18 2.10 19.21
N ALA A 84 19.89 1.09 19.68
CA ALA A 84 21.35 1.10 19.73
C ALA A 84 21.89 0.72 18.35
N VAL A 85 22.66 1.61 17.74
CA VAL A 85 23.21 1.46 16.40
C VAL A 85 24.36 0.46 16.46
N GLU A 86 24.19 -0.70 15.83
CA GLU A 86 25.27 -1.66 15.61
C GLU A 86 26.12 -1.23 14.40
N GLU A 87 25.48 -0.72 13.35
CA GLU A 87 26.13 -0.16 12.17
C GLU A 87 25.30 0.98 11.55
N GLY A 88 25.94 2.13 11.32
CA GLY A 88 25.38 3.25 10.57
C GLY A 88 25.73 3.19 9.08
N MET A 89 24.75 2.90 8.22
CA MET A 89 24.97 2.85 6.76
C MET A 89 24.88 4.24 6.10
N LYS A 90 24.05 5.14 6.66
CA LYS A 90 23.91 6.53 6.22
C LYS A 90 23.57 7.40 7.43
N GLY A 91 24.21 8.56 7.57
CA GLY A 91 23.84 9.63 8.50
C GLY A 91 23.87 9.33 10.01
N ALA A 92 24.17 8.09 10.43
CA ALA A 92 24.30 7.67 11.82
C ALA A 92 25.70 7.08 12.05
N THR A 93 26.18 7.11 13.30
CA THR A 93 27.50 6.56 13.68
C THR A 93 27.36 5.25 14.46
N ASP A 94 28.29 4.33 14.26
CA ASP A 94 28.35 3.08 15.03
C ASP A 94 28.42 3.36 16.54
N GLY A 95 27.62 2.65 17.34
CA GLY A 95 27.52 2.83 18.79
C GLY A 95 26.65 4.00 19.25
N GLU A 96 26.12 4.81 18.34
CA GLU A 96 25.12 5.84 18.65
C GLU A 96 23.81 5.22 19.19
N THR A 97 23.02 6.02 19.90
CA THR A 97 21.65 5.67 20.27
C THR A 97 20.68 6.63 19.61
N VAL A 98 19.78 6.11 18.78
CA VAL A 98 18.77 6.90 18.05
C VAL A 98 17.39 6.63 18.62
N THR A 99 16.61 7.68 18.87
CA THR A 99 15.22 7.56 19.33
C THR A 99 14.26 7.99 18.24
N ILE A 100 13.41 7.05 17.81
CA ILE A 100 12.40 7.21 16.76
C ILE A 100 11.08 7.56 17.45
N LYS A 101 10.38 8.57 16.95
CA LYS A 101 9.04 8.96 17.44
C LYS A 101 7.98 8.57 16.43
N GLN A 102 6.90 7.95 16.89
CA GLN A 102 5.84 7.47 16.01
C GLN A 102 4.47 7.80 16.60
N LEU A 103 3.55 8.27 15.77
CA LEU A 103 2.16 8.45 16.18
C LEU A 103 1.47 7.09 16.31
N GLY A 104 0.77 6.88 17.41
CA GLY A 104 0.13 5.62 17.74
C GLY A 104 0.88 4.85 18.83
N GLY A 105 0.31 3.70 19.18
CA GLY A 105 0.77 2.85 20.28
C GLY A 105 -0.30 2.65 21.33
N ARG A 106 0.11 2.17 22.49
CA ARG A 106 -0.81 1.82 23.58
C ARG A 106 -0.21 2.19 24.93
N THR A 107 -1.01 2.89 25.71
CA THR A 107 -0.82 3.13 27.15
C THR A 107 -1.89 2.35 27.92
N ASP A 108 -1.85 2.42 29.25
CA ASP A 108 -2.89 1.81 30.09
C ASP A 108 -4.27 2.45 29.89
N GLU A 109 -4.30 3.75 29.55
CA GLU A 109 -5.52 4.55 29.45
C GLU A 109 -6.02 4.71 28.01
N LEU A 110 -5.11 4.75 27.04
CA LEU A 110 -5.43 5.05 25.64
C LEU A 110 -4.60 4.21 24.67
N ALA A 111 -5.29 3.61 23.69
CA ALA A 111 -4.68 2.97 22.54
C ALA A 111 -5.02 3.76 21.28
N THR A 112 -4.02 4.02 20.45
CA THR A 112 -4.18 4.68 19.15
C THR A 112 -3.53 3.81 18.09
N TRP A 113 -4.32 3.35 17.13
CA TRP A 113 -3.82 2.61 15.99
C TRP A 113 -3.73 3.53 14.77
N VAL A 114 -2.55 3.61 14.17
CA VAL A 114 -2.33 4.34 12.93
C VAL A 114 -1.92 3.33 11.85
N PRO A 115 -2.78 3.08 10.84
CA PRO A 115 -2.45 2.19 9.74
C PRO A 115 -1.14 2.60 9.06
N GLY A 116 -0.30 1.62 8.73
CA GLY A 116 0.97 1.84 8.06
C GLY A 116 2.13 2.20 8.98
N VAL A 117 1.90 2.62 10.23
CA VAL A 117 3.01 2.91 11.17
C VAL A 117 3.66 1.60 11.64
N PRO A 118 5.00 1.45 11.54
CA PRO A 118 5.66 0.24 11.99
C PRO A 118 5.63 0.11 13.50
N HIS A 119 5.48 -1.11 14.00
CA HIS A 119 5.52 -1.41 15.43
C HIS A 119 6.86 -2.05 15.77
N PHE A 120 7.45 -1.65 16.89
CA PHE A 120 8.72 -2.18 17.37
C PHE A 120 8.53 -3.04 18.63
N GLN A 121 9.49 -3.93 18.86
CA GLN A 121 9.55 -4.84 20.00
C GLN A 121 10.90 -4.70 20.69
N ASP A 122 10.91 -4.71 22.02
CA ASP A 122 12.16 -4.71 22.78
C ASP A 122 13.05 -5.91 22.40
N GLY A 123 14.34 -5.64 22.21
CA GLY A 123 15.36 -6.65 21.90
C GLY A 123 15.43 -7.09 20.43
N GLU A 124 14.47 -6.71 19.58
CA GLU A 124 14.52 -7.07 18.16
C GLU A 124 15.69 -6.36 17.44
N ARG A 125 16.27 -7.02 16.45
CA ARG A 125 17.27 -6.40 15.54
C ARG A 125 16.58 -5.93 14.27
N VAL A 126 16.89 -4.71 13.84
CA VAL A 126 16.23 -4.06 12.71
C VAL A 126 17.24 -3.40 11.78
N ILE A 127 16.88 -3.34 10.50
CA ILE A 127 17.33 -2.27 9.63
C ILE A 127 16.20 -1.25 9.55
N VAL A 128 16.51 0.02 9.79
CA VAL A 128 15.53 1.10 9.73
C VAL A 128 16.04 2.29 8.93
N PHE A 129 15.16 2.78 8.05
CA PHE A 129 15.31 3.96 7.22
C PHE A 129 14.56 5.11 7.89
N LEU A 130 15.26 6.20 8.14
CA LEU A 130 14.76 7.30 8.95
C LEU A 130 14.85 8.63 8.20
N GLU A 131 13.77 9.38 8.27
CA GLU A 131 13.68 10.76 7.82
C GLU A 131 13.46 11.66 9.03
N LYS A 132 13.91 12.91 8.94
CA LYS A 132 13.67 13.90 9.97
C LYS A 132 12.56 14.85 9.51
N PRO A 133 11.37 14.79 10.10
CA PRO A 133 10.31 15.72 9.73
C PRO A 133 10.70 17.13 10.15
N SER A 134 10.37 18.13 9.34
CA SER A 134 10.63 19.54 9.67
C SER A 134 9.89 20.02 10.91
N SER A 135 8.84 19.30 11.32
CA SER A 135 7.97 19.61 12.46
C SER A 135 8.42 19.00 13.79
N ASP A 136 9.42 18.11 13.80
CA ASP A 136 9.87 17.45 15.02
C ASP A 136 11.41 17.34 15.07
N THR A 137 11.95 17.21 16.28
CA THR A 137 13.38 17.05 16.51
C THR A 137 13.83 15.59 16.39
N LEU A 138 12.90 14.65 16.58
CA LEU A 138 13.15 13.21 16.52
C LEU A 138 12.84 12.64 15.13
N PRO A 139 13.65 11.71 14.62
CA PRO A 139 13.39 11.03 13.36
C PRO A 139 12.13 10.17 13.41
N VAL A 140 11.55 9.95 12.24
CA VAL A 140 10.44 9.02 11.98
C VAL A 140 10.86 8.01 10.92
N VAL A 141 10.10 6.92 10.76
CA VAL A 141 10.43 5.89 9.76
C VAL A 141 10.01 6.35 8.36
N THR A 142 10.99 6.44 7.45
CA THR A 142 10.78 6.80 6.05
C THR A 142 9.80 5.84 5.39
N GLY A 143 8.77 6.38 4.72
CA GLY A 143 7.78 5.55 4.03
C GLY A 143 6.96 4.65 4.97
N MET A 144 6.87 5.00 6.26
CA MET A 144 6.13 4.27 7.29
C MET A 144 6.63 2.82 7.43
N SER A 145 5.76 1.80 7.34
CA SER A 145 6.12 0.39 7.52
C SER A 145 7.19 -0.09 6.54
N GLN A 146 7.29 0.54 5.37
CA GLN A 146 8.22 0.15 4.31
C GLN A 146 9.68 0.39 4.67
N GLY A 147 9.96 1.42 5.48
CA GLY A 147 11.32 1.75 5.93
C GLY A 147 11.80 0.88 7.10
N LYS A 148 11.00 -0.07 7.58
CA LYS A 148 11.41 -1.01 8.64
C LYS A 148 11.63 -2.40 8.07
N PHE A 149 12.75 -3.01 8.45
CA PHE A 149 13.05 -4.40 8.20
C PHE A 149 13.47 -5.09 9.49
N ARG A 150 13.02 -6.33 9.68
CA ARG A 150 13.46 -7.16 10.81
C ARG A 150 14.64 -8.01 10.37
N VAL A 151 15.64 -8.14 11.23
CA VAL A 151 16.75 -9.06 11.04
C VAL A 151 16.46 -10.33 11.85
N SER A 152 16.54 -11.50 11.21
CA SER A 152 16.31 -12.79 11.86
C SER A 152 17.32 -13.81 11.39
N LEU A 153 17.69 -14.74 12.26
CA LEU A 153 18.59 -15.85 11.89
C LEU A 153 17.83 -16.82 10.97
N GLY A 154 18.56 -17.36 9.99
CA GLY A 154 18.08 -18.39 9.09
C GLY A 154 17.94 -19.75 9.76
N PRO A 155 17.53 -20.79 9.01
CA PRO A 155 17.37 -22.16 9.54
C PRO A 155 18.66 -22.75 10.12
N ASP A 156 19.81 -22.26 9.69
CA ASP A 156 21.13 -22.62 10.20
C ASP A 156 21.45 -22.00 11.57
N ASN A 157 20.60 -21.09 12.06
CA ASN A 157 20.76 -20.31 13.28
C ASN A 157 22.09 -19.52 13.33
N ILE A 158 22.67 -19.24 12.16
CA ILE A 158 23.96 -18.55 12.02
C ILE A 158 23.81 -17.38 11.07
N THR A 159 23.20 -17.59 9.90
CA THR A 159 23.14 -16.57 8.85
C THR A 159 22.02 -15.57 9.16
N PRO A 160 22.31 -14.27 9.32
CA PRO A 160 21.27 -13.27 9.48
C PRO A 160 20.62 -12.91 8.13
N TYR A 161 19.31 -12.74 8.15
CA TYR A 161 18.49 -12.39 7.00
C TYR A 161 17.60 -11.19 7.28
N VAL A 162 17.37 -10.38 6.25
CA VAL A 162 16.49 -9.21 6.27
C VAL A 162 15.09 -9.62 5.80
N VAL A 163 14.11 -9.34 6.64
CA VAL A 163 12.69 -9.65 6.41
C VAL A 163 11.90 -8.33 6.37
N PRO A 164 11.21 -8.01 5.26
CA PRO A 164 10.36 -6.81 5.18
C PRO A 164 9.32 -6.76 6.30
N TYR A 165 9.14 -5.60 6.92
CA TYR A 165 8.03 -5.38 7.84
C TYR A 165 6.76 -5.08 7.05
N LEU A 166 5.86 -6.04 6.99
CA LEU A 166 4.61 -5.93 6.22
C LEU A 166 3.45 -5.34 7.05
N GLY A 167 3.69 -5.05 8.33
CA GLY A 167 2.61 -4.80 9.30
C GLY A 167 1.57 -5.93 9.28
N ASN A 168 0.31 -5.59 9.57
CA ASN A 168 -0.83 -6.49 9.42
C ASN A 168 -1.48 -6.37 8.02
N ILE A 169 -0.72 -5.97 7.01
CA ILE A 169 -1.24 -5.86 5.64
C ILE A 169 -1.16 -7.26 5.02
N ALA A 170 -2.32 -7.87 4.77
CA ALA A 170 -2.40 -9.05 3.92
C ALA A 170 -1.81 -8.69 2.55
N LEU A 171 -0.63 -9.23 2.24
CA LEU A 171 -0.02 -9.05 0.92
C LEU A 171 -0.90 -9.72 -0.13
N MET A 172 -1.48 -8.92 -1.01
CA MET A 172 -2.28 -9.36 -2.15
C MET A 172 -1.44 -9.17 -3.41
N GLU A 173 -1.15 -10.26 -4.11
CA GLU A 173 -0.45 -10.26 -5.39
C GLU A 173 -1.48 -10.31 -6.53
N PRO A 174 -1.35 -9.53 -7.62
CA PRO A 174 -2.28 -9.65 -8.74
C PRO A 174 -2.08 -11.02 -9.42
N ALA A 175 -3.12 -11.86 -9.39
CA ALA A 175 -3.13 -13.10 -10.14
C ALA A 175 -2.96 -12.80 -11.63
N GLN A 176 -1.99 -13.45 -12.29
CA GLN A 176 -1.87 -13.34 -13.74
C GLN A 176 -3.13 -13.94 -14.39
N PRO A 177 -3.71 -13.29 -15.42
CA PRO A 177 -4.91 -13.81 -16.05
C PRO A 177 -4.60 -15.15 -16.73
N GLN A 178 -5.16 -16.22 -16.18
CA GLN A 178 -5.18 -17.52 -16.84
C GLN A 178 -6.28 -17.49 -17.89
N VAL A 179 -5.90 -17.22 -19.13
CA VAL A 179 -6.79 -17.32 -20.29
C VAL A 179 -6.98 -18.79 -20.63
N ASP A 180 -8.00 -19.42 -20.03
CA ASP A 180 -8.50 -20.71 -20.50
C ASP A 180 -9.71 -20.49 -21.40
N GLY A 181 -9.61 -20.99 -22.63
CA GLY A 181 -10.55 -20.73 -23.71
C GLY A 181 -11.83 -21.55 -23.53
N GLY A 182 -12.88 -20.95 -22.98
CA GLY A 182 -14.17 -21.63 -22.93
C GLY A 182 -15.29 -20.86 -22.22
N GLN A 183 -16.12 -20.19 -23.03
CA GLN A 183 -17.55 -19.89 -22.79
C GLN A 183 -17.91 -19.08 -21.53
N ALA A 184 -18.02 -17.76 -21.70
CA ALA A 184 -18.67 -16.87 -20.75
C ALA A 184 -20.18 -16.78 -21.02
N LEU A 185 -21.01 -17.29 -20.10
CA LEU A 185 -22.37 -16.79 -19.88
C LEU A 185 -22.77 -16.88 -18.39
N ARG A 186 -23.04 -15.69 -17.83
CA ARG A 186 -23.86 -15.34 -16.65
C ARG A 186 -23.19 -15.19 -15.28
N GLN A 187 -22.77 -13.93 -15.05
CA GLN A 187 -23.17 -13.03 -13.94
C GLN A 187 -23.23 -13.63 -12.52
N GLY A 188 -22.19 -13.33 -11.75
CA GLY A 188 -22.14 -13.43 -10.29
C GLY A 188 -20.70 -13.29 -9.81
N ASP A 189 -20.40 -12.16 -9.17
CA ASP A 189 -19.26 -11.96 -8.26
C ASP A 189 -17.84 -12.29 -8.77
N GLU A 190 -17.27 -11.43 -9.62
CA GLU A 190 -15.80 -11.38 -9.76
C GLU A 190 -15.21 -10.51 -8.64
N VAL A 191 -15.27 -11.04 -7.41
CA VAL A 191 -14.20 -10.76 -6.45
C VAL A 191 -12.96 -11.29 -7.14
N GLY A 192 -12.05 -10.42 -7.56
CA GLY A 192 -10.78 -10.83 -8.16
C GLY A 192 -10.22 -11.98 -7.33
N ASN A 193 -9.74 -13.02 -7.99
CA ASN A 193 -9.21 -14.21 -7.31
C ASN A 193 -7.93 -13.81 -6.56
N TYR A 194 -8.10 -13.19 -5.40
CA TYR A 194 -7.05 -12.80 -4.47
C TYR A 194 -6.73 -14.05 -3.67
N GLN A 195 -5.82 -14.87 -4.20
CA GLN A 195 -5.20 -15.90 -3.37
C GLN A 195 -4.39 -15.18 -2.27
N PRO A 196 -4.55 -15.57 -0.99
CA PRO A 196 -3.58 -15.20 0.03
C PRO A 196 -2.20 -15.61 -0.48
N ALA A 197 -1.22 -14.71 -0.42
CA ALA A 197 0.16 -15.09 -0.68
C ALA A 197 0.46 -16.31 0.20
N LEU A 198 0.79 -17.45 -0.43
CA LEU A 198 1.14 -18.64 0.31
C LEU A 198 2.33 -18.28 1.22
N PRO A 199 2.38 -18.73 2.49
CA PRO A 199 3.54 -18.50 3.36
C PRO A 199 4.87 -18.88 2.70
N ALA A 200 4.81 -19.79 1.72
CA ALA A 200 5.90 -20.24 0.86
C ALA A 200 6.40 -19.22 -0.19
N ASP A 201 5.80 -18.05 -0.36
CA ASP A 201 6.36 -17.01 -1.25
C ASP A 201 7.03 -15.87 -0.47
N LEU A 202 6.79 -15.78 0.85
CA LEU A 202 7.44 -14.81 1.72
C LEU A 202 8.95 -15.05 1.82
N TYR A 203 9.41 -16.31 1.79
CA TYR A 203 10.84 -16.63 1.84
C TYR A 203 11.59 -16.21 0.57
N LYS A 204 10.92 -16.05 -0.58
CA LYS A 204 11.53 -15.55 -1.83
C LYS A 204 11.90 -14.07 -1.76
N ARG A 205 11.51 -13.37 -0.70
CA ARG A 205 11.76 -11.93 -0.46
C ARG A 205 12.73 -11.68 0.68
N VAL A 206 13.35 -12.73 1.21
CA VAL A 206 14.30 -12.68 2.33
C VAL A 206 15.71 -12.69 1.76
N VAL A 207 16.51 -11.68 2.10
CA VAL A 207 17.86 -11.47 1.56
C VAL A 207 18.87 -11.60 2.70
N PRO A 208 20.03 -12.27 2.52
CA PRO A 208 21.08 -12.27 3.54
C PRO A 208 21.45 -10.84 3.94
N LEU A 209 21.72 -10.62 5.23
CA LEU A 209 21.99 -9.29 5.77
C LEU A 209 23.10 -8.55 5.03
N ASP A 210 24.21 -9.25 4.77
CA ASP A 210 25.37 -8.64 4.13
C ASP A 210 25.07 -8.21 2.68
N VAL A 211 24.29 -9.02 1.95
CA VAL A 211 23.85 -8.71 0.58
C VAL A 211 22.93 -7.49 0.59
N PHE A 212 21.97 -7.45 1.53
CA PHE A 212 21.07 -6.30 1.65
C PHE A 212 21.84 -5.01 1.98
N LYS A 213 22.74 -5.07 2.97
CA LYS A 213 23.60 -3.94 3.33
C LYS A 213 24.48 -3.49 2.17
N GLN A 214 25.04 -4.42 1.40
CA GLN A 214 25.83 -4.10 0.23
C GLN A 214 24.99 -3.35 -0.82
N ASN A 215 23.78 -3.82 -1.12
CA ASN A 215 22.87 -3.13 -2.05
C ASN A 215 22.54 -1.71 -1.58
N VAL A 216 22.29 -1.51 -0.28
CA VAL A 216 22.08 -0.17 0.30
C VAL A 216 23.29 0.72 0.06
N ARG A 217 24.51 0.23 0.33
CA ARG A 217 25.74 1.00 0.13
C ARG A 217 25.99 1.31 -1.35
N ASP A 218 25.67 0.40 -2.25
CA ASP A 218 25.80 0.60 -3.70
C ASP A 218 24.88 1.74 -4.16
N VAL A 219 23.62 1.77 -3.70
CA VAL A 219 22.68 2.87 -3.96
C VAL A 219 23.18 4.19 -3.38
N ILE A 220 23.69 4.20 -2.14
CA ILE A 220 24.25 5.43 -1.52
C ILE A 220 25.41 5.98 -2.34
N ARG A 221 26.32 5.12 -2.83
CA ARG A 221 27.44 5.56 -3.67
C ARG A 221 26.96 6.15 -5.00
N GLY A 222 25.96 5.53 -5.64
CA GLY A 222 25.37 6.03 -6.88
C GLY A 222 24.73 7.41 -6.74
N GLN A 223 24.13 7.74 -5.59
CA GLN A 223 23.54 9.07 -5.34
C GLN A 223 24.56 10.20 -5.16
N GLY A 224 25.83 9.87 -4.87
CA GLY A 224 26.89 10.87 -4.69
C GLY A 224 27.58 11.31 -5.99
N GLU A 225 27.22 10.69 -7.12
CA GLU A 225 27.86 10.91 -8.44
C GLU A 225 27.04 11.82 -9.38
N GLU A 226 25.86 12.30 -8.96
CA GLU A 226 24.99 13.26 -9.69
C GLU A 226 25.14 14.71 -9.19
#